data_AF-A0A1D2N1A7-F1
#
_entry.id   AF-A0A1D2N1A7-F1
#
_cell.length_a   1.000
_cell.length_b   1.000
_cell.length_c   1.000
_cell.angle_alpha   90.00
_cell.angle_beta   90.00
_cell.angle_gamma   90.00
#
_symmetry.space_group_name_H-M   'P 1'
#
loop_
_entity.id
_entity.type
_entity.pdbx_description
1 polymer ?
#
loop_
_entity_poly.entity_id
_entity_poly.type
_entity_poly.pdbx_seq_one_letter_code
_entity_poly.pdbx_strand_id
1 'polypeptide(L)'
;ISAVFVTGGLPYSADLMTNKHEVDWSKVPLKLGMTMELCGGIIDAKLSDEEIMQKEVWEECGYDVPVQNFERIITYFYYYLVILSSGAVGIHGNKQTIYYAECTDYMDITKRGETVPEGDMIEVVEMSIPQVRELLGDVSKPIAGNCSLGMFWFLANRVPPGT
;
A
#
# COMPACT_ATOMS: atom_id res chain seq x y z
N ILE A 1 -8.07 16.25 -8.38
CA ILE A 1 -6.69 15.77 -8.14
C ILE A 1 -6.83 14.28 -7.92
N SER A 2 -6.30 13.45 -8.82
CA SER A 2 -6.34 12.00 -8.66
C SER A 2 -4.98 11.58 -8.11
N ALA A 3 -4.93 11.30 -6.82
CA ALA A 3 -3.76 10.77 -6.15
C ALA A 3 -3.97 9.26 -5.94
N VAL A 4 -2.93 8.46 -6.20
CA VAL A 4 -2.87 7.08 -5.70
C VAL A 4 -2.06 7.14 -4.42
N PHE A 5 -2.69 6.87 -3.29
CA PHE A 5 -2.02 6.78 -2.00
C PHE A 5 -1.40 5.39 -1.89
N VAL A 6 -0.11 5.38 -1.67
CA VAL A 6 0.69 4.17 -1.52
C VAL A 6 1.58 4.32 -0.30
N THR A 7 1.75 3.22 0.41
CA THR A 7 2.51 3.13 1.64
C THR A 7 3.89 2.54 1.33
N GLY A 8 4.92 3.05 2.00
CA GLY A 8 6.28 2.52 1.95
C GLY A 8 6.60 1.70 3.20
N GLY A 9 6.64 0.38 3.14
CA GLY A 9 6.92 -0.47 4.30
C GLY A 9 8.41 -0.79 4.54
N LEU A 10 8.80 -0.94 5.80
CA LEU A 10 10.05 -1.62 6.19
C LEU A 10 9.74 -3.06 6.64
N PRO A 11 10.61 -4.05 6.36
CA PRO A 11 10.37 -5.41 6.82
C PRO A 11 10.43 -5.50 8.36
N TYR A 12 9.29 -5.88 8.97
CA TYR A 12 9.10 -6.16 10.40
C TYR A 12 10.15 -7.13 11.00
N SER A 13 10.77 -7.97 10.18
CA SER A 13 11.74 -8.98 10.60
C SER A 13 13.15 -8.43 10.88
N ALA A 14 13.44 -7.17 10.57
CA ALA A 14 14.76 -6.59 10.83
C ALA A 14 15.15 -6.63 12.33
N ASP A 15 14.17 -6.47 13.23
CA ASP A 15 14.38 -6.48 14.68
C ASP A 15 14.36 -7.87 15.34
N LEU A 16 13.83 -8.89 14.65
CA LEU A 16 13.64 -10.24 15.22
C LEU A 16 14.81 -11.21 14.93
N MET A 17 15.81 -10.78 14.15
CA MET A 17 16.95 -11.60 13.76
C MET A 17 18.04 -11.58 14.84
N THR A 18 17.89 -12.43 15.86
CA THR A 18 18.77 -12.50 17.04
C THR A 18 20.11 -13.22 16.84
N ASN A 19 20.46 -13.65 15.62
CA ASN A 19 21.82 -14.12 15.29
C ASN A 19 22.61 -13.06 14.50
N LYS A 20 23.11 -12.10 15.28
CA LYS A 20 24.00 -10.99 14.92
C LYS A 20 25.40 -11.47 14.50
N HIS A 21 25.58 -11.97 13.28
CA HIS A 21 26.78 -11.48 12.57
C HIS A 21 26.45 -10.04 12.22
N GLU A 22 27.02 -9.10 12.99
CA GLU A 22 26.80 -7.64 12.93
C GLU A 22 26.51 -7.16 11.50
N VAL A 23 25.23 -7.07 11.16
CA VAL A 23 24.83 -6.36 9.95
C VAL A 23 25.10 -4.91 10.25
N ASP A 24 26.14 -4.37 9.64
CA ASP A 24 26.43 -2.95 9.69
C ASP A 24 25.36 -2.23 8.86
N TRP A 25 24.27 -1.84 9.51
CA TRP A 25 23.15 -1.14 8.89
C TRP A 25 23.56 0.22 8.29
N SER A 26 24.74 0.76 8.66
CA SER A 26 25.28 1.94 7.97
C SER A 26 25.73 1.63 6.53
N LYS A 27 25.99 0.35 6.22
CA LYS A 27 26.38 -0.14 4.89
C LYS A 27 25.20 -0.62 4.03
N VAL A 28 23.99 -0.72 4.59
CA VAL A 28 22.78 -1.14 3.87
C VAL A 28 21.79 0.03 3.91
N PRO A 29 21.71 0.85 2.85
CA PRO A 29 20.75 1.95 2.81
C PRO A 29 19.32 1.44 3.03
N LEU A 30 18.62 1.97 4.04
CA LEU A 30 17.22 1.59 4.38
C LEU A 30 16.29 1.65 3.16
N LYS A 31 16.55 2.59 2.25
CA LYS A 31 15.83 2.76 0.98
C LYS A 31 15.81 1.49 0.11
N LEU A 32 16.76 0.57 0.26
CA LEU A 32 16.79 -0.70 -0.47
C LEU A 32 15.68 -1.67 -0.04
N GLY A 33 15.11 -1.48 1.16
CA GLY A 33 14.03 -2.30 1.69
C GLY A 33 12.64 -1.70 1.50
N MET A 34 12.52 -0.50 0.94
CA MET A 34 11.24 0.18 0.76
C MET A 34 10.53 -0.35 -0.48
N THR A 35 9.27 -0.74 -0.32
CA THR A 35 8.36 -1.19 -1.39
C THR A 35 7.22 -0.20 -1.55
N MET A 36 6.73 -0.03 -2.78
CA MET A 36 5.48 0.71 -3.02
C MET A 36 4.29 -0.24 -2.84
N GLU A 37 3.42 0.05 -1.86
CA GLU A 37 2.31 -0.81 -1.46
C GLU A 37 0.98 -0.03 -1.45
N LEU A 38 -0.16 -0.73 -1.49
CA LEU A 38 -1.44 -0.08 -1.22
C LEU A 38 -1.63 -0.06 0.30
N CYS A 39 -2.27 1.00 0.81
CA CYS A 39 -2.80 1.00 2.16
C CYS A 39 -3.71 -0.22 2.38
N GLY A 40 -3.53 -0.92 3.51
CA GLY A 40 -4.39 -2.04 3.84
C GLY A 40 -3.90 -2.90 5.00
N GLY A 41 -4.87 -3.36 5.79
CA GLY A 41 -4.66 -4.18 6.98
C GLY A 41 -5.25 -5.58 6.90
N ILE A 42 -5.04 -6.35 7.96
CA ILE A 42 -5.57 -7.71 8.11
C ILE A 42 -7.02 -7.63 8.61
N ILE A 43 -7.88 -8.52 8.11
CA ILE A 43 -9.24 -8.69 8.64
C ILE A 43 -9.16 -9.52 9.92
N ASP A 44 -9.00 -8.86 11.08
CA ASP A 44 -8.87 -9.50 12.40
C ASP A 44 -9.90 -9.02 13.45
N ALA A 45 -10.76 -8.07 13.07
CA ALA A 45 -11.81 -7.51 13.91
C ALA A 45 -13.21 -7.96 13.50
N LYS A 46 -14.20 -7.78 14.39
CA LYS A 46 -15.63 -7.98 14.08
C LYS A 46 -16.24 -6.72 13.44
N LEU A 47 -15.58 -6.21 12.41
CA LEU A 47 -15.98 -5.05 11.63
C LEU A 47 -16.32 -5.50 10.20
N SER A 48 -17.05 -4.68 9.44
CA SER A 48 -17.20 -4.91 7.99
C SER A 48 -15.87 -4.65 7.28
N ASP A 49 -15.70 -5.22 6.08
CA ASP A 49 -14.51 -5.00 5.25
C ASP A 49 -14.29 -3.48 5.01
N GLU A 50 -15.37 -2.72 4.80
CA GLU A 50 -15.33 -1.26 4.59
C GLU A 50 -15.00 -0.46 5.86
N GLU A 51 -15.47 -0.90 7.04
CA GLU A 51 -15.10 -0.28 8.32
C GLU A 51 -13.62 -0.50 8.63
N ILE A 52 -13.08 -1.67 8.29
CA ILE A 52 -11.64 -1.95 8.38
C ILE A 52 -10.88 -1.03 7.42
N MET A 53 -11.31 -0.94 6.15
CA MET A 53 -10.65 -0.04 5.19
C MET A 53 -10.66 1.42 5.65
N GLN A 54 -11.75 1.91 6.24
CA GLN A 54 -11.81 3.25 6.81
C GLN A 54 -10.74 3.44 7.90
N LYS A 55 -10.64 2.48 8.82
CA LYS A 55 -9.64 2.51 9.90
C LYS A 55 -8.21 2.54 9.33
N GLU A 56 -7.88 1.62 8.43
CA GLU A 56 -6.52 1.52 7.87
C GLU A 56 -6.13 2.78 7.07
N VAL A 57 -7.06 3.35 6.28
CA VAL A 57 -6.81 4.60 5.55
C VAL A 57 -6.63 5.80 6.50
N TRP A 58 -7.33 5.81 7.62
CA TRP A 58 -7.14 6.85 8.64
C TRP A 58 -5.79 6.70 9.35
N GLU A 59 -5.39 5.48 9.70
CA GLU A 59 -4.14 5.17 10.41
C GLU A 59 -2.90 5.35 9.52
N GLU A 60 -2.90 4.76 8.33
CA GLU A 60 -1.72 4.73 7.45
C GLU A 60 -1.61 5.94 6.53
N CYS A 61 -2.75 6.51 6.10
CA CYS A 61 -2.78 7.59 5.12
C CYS A 61 -3.21 8.94 5.69
N GLY A 62 -3.82 8.99 6.87
CA GLY A 62 -4.35 10.22 7.45
C GLY A 62 -5.59 10.77 6.72
N TYR A 63 -6.40 9.91 6.11
CA TYR A 63 -7.64 10.30 5.42
C TYR A 63 -8.87 9.71 6.11
N ASP A 64 -9.81 10.57 6.49
CA ASP A 64 -11.11 10.20 7.05
C ASP A 64 -12.16 10.02 5.94
N VAL A 65 -12.08 8.87 5.26
CA VAL A 65 -12.96 8.51 4.14
C VAL A 65 -14.25 7.88 4.68
N PRO A 66 -15.45 8.35 4.27
CA PRO A 66 -16.70 7.72 4.68
C PRO A 66 -16.83 6.28 4.17
N VAL A 67 -17.29 5.36 5.02
CA VAL A 67 -17.46 3.91 4.72
C VAL A 67 -18.20 3.66 3.40
N GLN A 68 -19.25 4.43 3.11
CA GLN A 68 -20.05 4.27 1.89
C GLN A 68 -19.32 4.67 0.58
N ASN A 69 -18.16 5.32 0.68
CA ASN A 69 -17.38 5.75 -0.49
C ASN A 69 -16.40 4.67 -0.98
N PHE A 70 -16.24 3.57 -0.25
CA PHE A 70 -15.39 2.46 -0.66
C PHE A 70 -16.10 1.59 -1.70
N GLU A 71 -15.53 1.50 -2.88
CA GLU A 71 -15.98 0.65 -3.96
C GLU A 71 -15.08 -0.59 -4.06
N ARG A 72 -15.68 -1.77 -3.91
CA ARG A 72 -14.96 -3.03 -4.09
C ARG A 72 -14.60 -3.24 -5.56
N ILE A 73 -13.31 -3.28 -5.87
CA ILE A 73 -12.78 -3.47 -7.21
C ILE A 73 -12.75 -4.94 -7.59
N ILE A 74 -12.05 -5.74 -6.78
CA ILE A 74 -11.78 -7.15 -7.06
C ILE A 74 -11.52 -7.90 -5.76
N THR A 75 -11.98 -9.15 -5.71
CA THR A 75 -11.56 -10.13 -4.70
C THR A 75 -10.88 -11.27 -5.42
N TYR A 76 -9.65 -11.60 -5.04
CA TYR A 76 -8.91 -12.71 -5.62
C TYR A 76 -8.17 -13.51 -4.54
N PHE A 77 -7.91 -14.76 -4.90
CA PHE A 77 -7.00 -15.63 -4.17
C PHE A 77 -5.71 -15.65 -4.96
N TYR A 78 -4.59 -15.34 -4.32
CA TYR A 78 -3.29 -15.57 -4.94
C TYR A 78 -2.66 -16.80 -4.31
N TYR A 79 -2.23 -17.71 -5.17
CA TYR A 79 -1.37 -18.83 -4.84
C TYR A 79 0.00 -18.47 -5.43
N TYR A 80 1.03 -18.31 -4.61
CA TYR A 80 2.38 -18.08 -5.15
C TYR A 80 2.83 -19.33 -5.92
N LEU A 81 2.72 -19.32 -7.25
CA LEU A 81 3.34 -20.27 -8.15
C LEU A 81 4.66 -19.65 -8.64
N VAL A 82 5.79 -20.15 -8.11
CA VAL A 82 7.17 -19.89 -8.57
C VAL A 82 7.44 -18.42 -8.92
N ILE A 83 7.56 -17.57 -7.91
CA ILE A 83 8.23 -16.27 -8.05
C ILE A 83 9.69 -16.49 -7.66
N LEU A 84 10.62 -16.13 -8.55
CA LEU A 84 12.04 -16.03 -8.23
C LEU A 84 12.24 -14.80 -7.33
N SER A 85 12.03 -14.94 -6.02
CA SER A 85 12.35 -13.92 -5.02
C SER A 85 13.49 -14.38 -4.12
N SER A 86 14.43 -13.48 -3.84
CA SER A 86 15.48 -13.68 -2.86
C SER A 86 14.89 -13.55 -1.45
N GLY A 87 14.24 -14.62 -0.94
CA GLY A 87 14.01 -14.75 0.51
C GLY A 87 12.64 -15.25 1.01
N ALA A 88 11.68 -15.64 0.17
CA ALA A 88 10.41 -16.18 0.68
C ALA A 88 9.93 -17.40 -0.11
N VAL A 89 10.13 -18.59 0.47
CA VAL A 89 9.55 -19.85 -0.01
C VAL A 89 8.46 -20.27 0.97
N GLY A 90 7.19 -20.21 0.57
CA GLY A 90 6.07 -20.66 1.41
C GLY A 90 4.71 -20.63 0.67
N ILE A 91 3.87 -21.63 0.92
CA ILE A 91 2.50 -21.71 0.41
C ILE A 91 1.57 -21.07 1.45
N HIS A 92 1.09 -19.86 1.17
CA HIS A 92 0.03 -19.21 1.94
C HIS A 92 -1.08 -18.79 0.97
N GLY A 93 -2.27 -19.36 1.13
CA GLY A 93 -3.44 -19.01 0.34
C GLY A 93 -4.17 -17.84 0.99
N ASN A 94 -3.82 -16.62 0.60
CA ASN A 94 -4.44 -15.41 1.15
C ASN A 94 -5.53 -14.92 0.20
N LYS A 95 -6.71 -14.63 0.77
CA LYS A 95 -7.78 -13.91 0.08
C LYS A 95 -7.51 -12.43 0.25
N GLN A 96 -7.41 -11.70 -0.85
CA GLN A 96 -7.27 -10.24 -0.84
C GLN A 96 -8.44 -9.60 -1.57
N THR A 97 -8.98 -8.52 -1.00
CA THR A 97 -9.98 -7.66 -1.64
C THR A 97 -9.38 -6.26 -1.77
N ILE A 98 -9.43 -5.69 -2.98
CA ILE A 98 -9.00 -4.32 -3.24
C ILE A 98 -10.23 -3.42 -3.33
N TYR A 99 -10.15 -2.26 -2.69
CA TYR A 99 -11.16 -1.21 -2.73
C TYR A 99 -10.59 0.07 -3.36
N TYR A 100 -11.47 0.88 -3.94
CA TYR A 100 -11.19 2.22 -4.44
C TYR A 100 -12.03 3.23 -3.66
N ALA A 101 -11.44 4.38 -3.33
CA ALA A 101 -12.17 5.53 -2.81
C ALA A 101 -11.57 6.83 -3.36
N GLU A 102 -12.41 7.84 -3.53
CA GLU A 102 -11.96 9.19 -3.86
C GLU A 102 -11.76 10.00 -2.60
N CYS A 103 -10.54 10.51 -2.42
CA CYS A 103 -10.18 11.37 -1.30
C CYS A 103 -10.17 12.84 -1.76
N THR A 104 -10.48 13.73 -0.82
CA THR A 104 -10.39 15.18 -1.01
C THR A 104 -9.60 15.80 0.13
N ASP A 105 -9.13 17.03 -0.07
CA ASP A 105 -8.41 17.82 0.94
C ASP A 105 -9.21 18.02 2.25
N TYR A 106 -10.54 17.91 2.22
CA TYR A 106 -11.36 18.01 3.43
C TYR A 106 -11.29 16.74 4.30
N MET A 107 -10.93 15.61 3.69
CA MET A 107 -10.79 14.32 4.37
C MET A 107 -9.40 14.15 4.99
N ASP A 108 -8.41 14.94 4.57
CA ASP A 108 -7.05 14.93 5.11
C ASP A 108 -7.05 15.51 6.54
N ILE A 109 -6.73 14.65 7.51
CA ILE A 109 -6.75 15.02 8.93
C ILE A 109 -5.61 15.97 9.28
N THR A 110 -4.51 15.95 8.53
CA THR A 110 -3.35 16.84 8.74
C THR A 110 -3.70 18.28 8.40
N LYS A 111 -4.56 18.49 7.38
CA LYS A 111 -5.13 19.81 7.05
C LYS A 111 -6.09 20.33 8.11
N ARG A 112 -6.59 19.44 8.99
CA ARG A 112 -7.41 19.80 10.16
C ARG A 112 -6.56 20.02 11.43
N GLY A 113 -5.24 19.86 11.34
CA GLY A 113 -4.32 20.01 12.47
C GLY A 113 -4.18 18.76 13.34
N GLU A 114 -4.70 17.62 12.89
CA GLU A 114 -4.55 16.32 13.55
C GLU A 114 -3.25 15.65 13.09
N THR A 115 -2.67 14.79 13.92
CA THR A 115 -1.49 14.00 13.58
C THR A 115 -1.91 12.62 13.09
N VAL A 116 -1.28 12.14 12.02
CA VAL A 116 -1.45 10.76 11.57
C VAL A 116 -1.02 9.81 12.70
N PRO A 117 -1.83 8.78 13.02
CA PRO A 117 -1.48 7.81 14.05
C PRO A 117 -0.12 7.16 13.81
N GLU A 118 0.72 7.11 14.84
CA GLU A 118 2.05 6.52 14.78
C GLU A 118 1.91 5.01 15.10
N GLY A 119 2.01 4.14 14.09
CA GLY A 119 1.80 2.70 14.26
C GLY A 119 2.74 1.86 13.41
N ASP A 120 2.81 2.16 12.13
CA ASP A 120 3.68 1.51 11.16
C ASP A 120 4.66 2.51 10.53
N MET A 121 5.88 2.04 10.22
CA MET A 121 6.90 2.83 9.54
C MET A 121 6.52 2.98 8.05
N ILE A 122 5.54 3.84 7.79
CA ILE A 122 4.89 4.05 6.49
C ILE A 122 5.03 5.52 6.08
N GLU A 123 5.40 5.75 4.82
CA GLU A 123 5.35 7.06 4.17
C GLU A 123 4.19 7.10 3.16
N VAL A 124 3.35 8.12 3.24
CA VAL A 124 2.29 8.39 2.27
C VAL A 124 2.88 9.06 1.04
N VAL A 125 2.76 8.42 -0.12
CA VAL A 125 3.22 9.01 -1.39
C VAL A 125 2.03 9.43 -2.24
N GLU A 126 1.94 10.72 -2.56
CA GLU A 126 0.99 11.26 -3.52
C GLU A 126 1.60 11.30 -4.92
N MET A 127 0.95 10.66 -5.89
CA MET A 127 1.41 10.63 -7.28
C MET A 127 0.36 11.16 -8.25
N SER A 128 0.81 12.00 -9.17
CA SER A 128 0.05 12.38 -10.37
C SER A 128 -0.07 11.22 -11.36
N ILE A 129 -1.04 11.29 -12.27
CA ILE A 129 -1.24 10.27 -13.33
C ILE A 129 0.04 10.02 -14.14
N PRO A 130 0.81 11.04 -14.59
CA PRO A 130 2.08 10.80 -15.27
C PRO A 130 3.11 10.06 -14.40
N GLN A 131 3.22 10.39 -13.11
CA GLN A 131 4.12 9.69 -12.19
C GLN A 131 3.73 8.23 -11.99
N VAL A 132 2.43 7.92 -11.91
CA VAL A 132 1.94 6.53 -11.86
C VAL A 132 2.33 5.77 -13.12
N ARG A 133 2.18 6.38 -14.31
CA ARG A 133 2.60 5.77 -15.58
C ARG A 133 4.11 5.54 -15.65
N GLU A 134 4.90 6.50 -15.17
CA GLU A 134 6.37 6.39 -15.09
C GLU A 134 6.78 5.25 -14.15
N LEU A 135 6.19 5.20 -12.95
CA LEU A 135 6.45 4.17 -11.95
C LEU A 135 6.15 2.76 -12.49
N LEU A 136 4.99 2.58 -13.14
CA LEU A 136 4.62 1.30 -13.74
C LEU A 136 5.47 0.92 -14.97
N GLY A 137 6.10 1.89 -15.62
CA GLY A 137 6.99 1.66 -16.76
C GLY A 137 8.42 1.26 -16.36
N ASP A 138 8.83 1.54 -15.13
CA ASP A 138 10.15 1.23 -14.61
C ASP A 138 10.16 -0.10 -13.83
N VAL A 139 10.55 -1.17 -14.53
CA VAL A 139 10.64 -2.54 -13.97
C VAL A 139 11.70 -2.70 -12.87
N SER A 140 12.54 -1.69 -12.63
CA SER A 140 13.52 -1.71 -11.53
C SER A 140 12.93 -1.30 -10.19
N LYS A 141 11.73 -0.73 -10.16
CA LYS A 141 11.09 -0.22 -8.94
C LYS A 141 10.44 -1.36 -8.15
N PRO A 142 10.68 -1.44 -6.82
CA PRO A 142 10.05 -2.45 -5.98
C PRO A 142 8.59 -2.07 -5.73
N ILE A 143 7.68 -2.59 -6.55
CA ILE A 143 6.23 -2.36 -6.44
C ILE A 143 5.56 -3.68 -6.08
N ALA A 144 4.73 -3.69 -5.04
CA ALA A 144 3.96 -4.87 -4.70
C ALA A 144 2.96 -5.22 -5.82
N GLY A 145 2.75 -6.53 -6.07
CA GLY A 145 1.93 -6.98 -7.20
C GLY A 145 0.49 -6.46 -7.14
N ASN A 146 -0.13 -6.48 -5.96
CA ASN A 146 -1.46 -5.89 -5.72
C ASN A 146 -1.49 -4.37 -5.95
N CYS A 147 -0.40 -3.67 -5.63
CA CYS A 147 -0.25 -2.24 -5.88
C CYS A 147 -0.23 -1.92 -7.36
N SER A 148 0.56 -2.67 -8.15
CA SER A 148 0.55 -2.54 -9.61
C SER A 148 -0.84 -2.83 -10.21
N LEU A 149 -1.55 -3.85 -9.70
CA LEU A 149 -2.91 -4.19 -10.13
C LEU A 149 -3.90 -3.05 -9.85
N GLY A 150 -3.85 -2.46 -8.65
CA GLY A 150 -4.68 -1.31 -8.28
C GLY A 150 -4.42 -0.10 -9.18
N MET A 151 -3.15 0.21 -9.46
CA MET A 151 -2.78 1.30 -10.38
C MET A 151 -3.25 1.05 -11.81
N PHE A 152 -3.06 -0.17 -12.34
CA PHE A 152 -3.56 -0.51 -13.68
C PHE A 152 -5.09 -0.41 -13.77
N TRP A 153 -5.81 -0.88 -12.74
CA TRP A 153 -7.26 -0.74 -12.69
C TRP A 153 -7.68 0.73 -12.66
N PHE A 154 -7.02 1.56 -11.85
CA PHE A 154 -7.29 3.00 -11.77
C PHE A 154 -7.07 3.69 -13.13
N LEU A 155 -5.93 3.42 -13.78
CA LEU A 155 -5.63 3.96 -15.12
C LEU A 155 -6.64 3.53 -16.18
N ALA A 156 -7.21 2.33 -16.05
CA ALA A 156 -8.18 1.79 -17.02
C ALA A 156 -9.63 2.25 -16.78
N ASN A 157 -10.02 2.54 -15.52
CA ASN A 157 -11.42 2.72 -15.15
C ASN A 157 -11.76 4.10 -14.57
N ARG A 158 -10.76 4.89 -14.19
CA ARG A 158 -10.95 6.20 -13.53
C ARG A 158 -10.24 7.36 -14.25
N VAL A 159 -9.24 7.05 -15.07
CA VAL A 159 -8.54 8.07 -15.86
C VAL A 159 -9.20 8.27 -17.23
N PRO A 160 -9.60 9.50 -17.60
CA PRO A 160 -10.17 9.77 -18.91
C PRO A 160 -9.19 9.45 -20.06
N PRO A 161 -9.66 8.97 -21.22
CA PRO A 161 -8.81 8.77 -22.39
C PRO A 161 -8.09 10.06 -22.80
N GLY A 162 -6.78 9.98 -23.04
CA GLY A 162 -5.96 11.12 -23.52
C GLY A 162 -5.34 11.99 -22.44
N THR A 163 -5.33 11.55 -21.17
CA THR A 163 -4.59 12.16 -20.06
C THR A 163 -3.31 11.42 -19.68
#